data_AF-A0A8J4DIX3-F1
#
_entry.id   AF-A0A8J4DIX3-F1
#
_cell.length_a   1.000
_cell.length_b   1.000
_cell.length_c   1.000
_cell.angle_alpha   90.00
_cell.angle_beta   90.00
_cell.angle_gamma   90.00
#
_symmetry.space_group_name_H-M   'P 1'
#
loop_
_entity.id
_entity.type
_entity.pdbx_description
1 polymer ?
#
loop_
_entity_poly.entity_id
_entity_poly.type
_entity_poly.pdbx_seq_one_letter_code
_entity_poly.pdbx_strand_id
1 'polypeptide(L)'
;MSRRRLRLSVYLGALLLATGGGVAAAVAATGPDAPALRAAFTKDAEWAGGFQGRFTITNPGGAPVTGWQVRFGLGDGTTVGNFWDSLISTSGGVAVADDRGYNATVAPGASVTFGFLATGDGGLTTCTINGAPCAPSTTAPTTAPTTAPTTAPTTTPTSAPTTVPPTTAPVPTTPPADDDGPGPGRDLPVAPYIDMGLLSNPGSPTLAQLARDTGINGFSLAFVTGAGCRASWFGAFDPRQAPFRDQIDALRAAGGDVKVSFGGATGVELATACTNEAALVAEYQAVVDAYDLTAIDLDIEGAAVADRAGIDRRSRALAALQRSNPGLTVSLTLPVLPEGLTADGVNVLRSAKDAGVAVDLVNIMAMDYGRAAQDYGDLAIQAVESTKDQIRTVFGVGEARAYAMVGVTPMLGRNDDQGTFGLDDARDLVAFARGNGVGMVSFWELNRDRNACTGALFQCTNIPQQPLDFSKIVAGFAR
;
A
#
# COMPACT_ATOMS: atom_id res chain seq x y z
N MET A 1 -71.26 -17.43 -22.36
CA MET A 1 -72.24 -16.35 -22.64
C MET A 1 -71.44 -15.04 -22.65
N SER A 2 -71.39 -14.18 -23.68
CA SER A 2 -72.47 -13.49 -24.44
C SER A 2 -73.18 -12.45 -23.56
N ARG A 3 -73.16 -11.12 -23.77
CA ARG A 3 -72.58 -10.21 -24.81
C ARG A 3 -71.87 -9.02 -24.10
N ARG A 4 -70.80 -8.37 -24.57
CA ARG A 4 -70.52 -7.68 -25.86
C ARG A 4 -71.30 -6.37 -26.08
N ARG A 5 -70.61 -5.23 -25.94
CA ARG A 5 -70.83 -3.97 -26.70
C ARG A 5 -69.46 -3.46 -27.22
N LEU A 6 -69.43 -2.28 -27.84
CA LEU A 6 -68.91 -2.14 -29.21
C LEU A 6 -68.72 -0.66 -29.61
N ARG A 7 -67.89 -0.40 -30.66
CA ARG A 7 -67.41 0.89 -31.24
C ARG A 7 -66.06 1.36 -30.68
N LEU A 8 -65.16 2.02 -31.44
CA LEU A 8 -64.90 2.10 -32.90
C LEU A 8 -63.47 2.69 -33.02
N SER A 9 -62.43 2.09 -33.63
CA SER A 9 -62.20 1.65 -35.02
C SER A 9 -62.00 2.78 -36.05
N VAL A 10 -60.74 3.04 -36.45
CA VAL A 10 -60.34 3.41 -37.82
C VAL A 10 -59.00 2.72 -38.12
N TYR A 11 -58.81 2.24 -39.35
CA TYR A 11 -57.54 1.76 -39.90
C TYR A 11 -57.13 2.64 -41.08
N LEU A 12 -55.83 2.77 -41.34
CA LEU A 12 -55.29 2.66 -42.69
C LEU A 12 -53.82 2.20 -42.61
N GLY A 13 -53.29 1.65 -43.70
CA GLY A 13 -51.89 1.23 -43.79
C GLY A 13 -51.41 1.16 -45.23
N ALA A 14 -50.10 1.19 -45.42
CA ALA A 14 -49.43 0.98 -46.70
C ALA A 14 -48.12 0.22 -46.49
N LEU A 15 -47.78 -0.64 -47.44
CA LEU A 15 -46.58 -1.47 -47.47
C LEU A 15 -46.05 -1.43 -48.90
N LEU A 16 -44.77 -1.10 -49.12
CA LEU A 16 -44.01 -1.55 -50.30
C LEU A 16 -42.50 -1.24 -50.20
N LEU A 17 -41.73 -2.32 -50.42
CA LEU A 17 -40.30 -2.51 -50.75
C LEU A 17 -39.21 -1.44 -50.51
N ALA A 18 -37.99 -1.96 -50.28
CA ALA A 18 -36.76 -1.20 -50.01
C ALA A 18 -35.87 -0.97 -51.23
N THR A 19 -35.05 0.09 -51.18
CA THR A 19 -33.68 0.15 -51.73
C THR A 19 -32.93 1.36 -51.15
N GLY A 20 -31.61 1.26 -50.96
CA GLY A 20 -30.73 2.42 -50.75
C GLY A 20 -30.12 2.53 -49.35
N GLY A 21 -28.79 2.44 -49.28
CA GLY A 21 -28.00 2.35 -48.06
C GLY A 21 -27.88 3.60 -47.20
N GLY A 22 -27.30 3.40 -46.00
CA GLY A 22 -26.94 4.46 -45.07
C GLY A 22 -27.01 3.98 -43.61
N VAL A 23 -25.88 3.53 -43.05
CA VAL A 23 -25.76 3.34 -41.59
C VAL A 23 -25.52 4.70 -40.95
N ALA A 24 -26.57 5.51 -40.88
CA ALA A 24 -26.58 6.72 -40.08
C ALA A 24 -26.77 6.32 -38.61
N ALA A 25 -25.67 6.20 -37.87
CA ALA A 25 -25.74 6.09 -36.42
C ALA A 25 -26.45 7.35 -35.87
N ALA A 26 -27.51 7.16 -35.09
CA ALA A 26 -28.24 8.25 -34.48
C ALA A 26 -27.40 8.87 -33.36
N VAL A 27 -26.52 9.81 -33.71
CA VAL A 27 -25.81 10.66 -32.75
C VAL A 27 -26.86 11.51 -32.05
N ALA A 28 -27.25 11.08 -30.85
CA ALA A 28 -28.08 11.88 -29.95
C ALA A 28 -27.26 13.08 -29.47
N ALA A 29 -27.40 14.20 -30.19
CA ALA A 29 -26.71 15.45 -29.87
C ALA A 29 -27.32 16.09 -28.60
N THR A 30 -26.85 15.64 -27.44
CA THR A 30 -27.05 16.36 -26.18
C THR A 30 -26.20 17.62 -26.18
N GLY A 31 -26.85 18.78 -26.02
CA GLY A 31 -26.18 20.05 -25.77
C GLY A 31 -25.41 20.06 -24.43
N PRO A 32 -24.73 21.18 -24.12
CA PRO A 32 -23.85 21.28 -22.95
C PRO A 32 -24.61 21.25 -21.61
N ASP A 33 -23.83 21.33 -20.52
CA ASP A 33 -24.23 21.41 -19.10
C ASP A 33 -24.45 20.06 -18.37
N ALA A 34 -23.69 19.03 -18.78
CA ALA A 34 -23.09 18.17 -17.76
C ALA A 34 -22.08 18.99 -16.94
N PRO A 35 -21.99 18.84 -15.59
CA PRO A 35 -21.00 19.56 -14.79
C PRO A 35 -19.57 19.27 -15.24
N ALA A 36 -18.94 20.24 -15.89
CA ALA A 36 -17.53 20.14 -16.24
C ALA A 36 -16.70 20.20 -14.95
N LEU A 37 -16.11 19.07 -14.56
CA LEU A 37 -15.15 18.99 -13.46
C LEU A 37 -14.00 19.96 -13.73
N ARG A 38 -13.59 20.71 -12.70
CA ARG A 38 -12.51 21.69 -12.77
C ARG A 38 -11.29 21.16 -12.04
N ALA A 39 -10.32 20.64 -12.79
CA ALA A 39 -8.99 20.33 -12.28
C ALA A 39 -8.12 21.59 -12.21
N ALA A 40 -7.39 21.79 -11.11
CA ALA A 40 -6.39 22.83 -10.93
C ALA A 40 -5.09 22.22 -10.40
N PHE A 41 -3.93 22.71 -10.86
CA PHE A 41 -2.61 22.17 -10.52
C PHE A 41 -1.79 23.11 -9.62
N THR A 42 -1.12 22.52 -8.62
CA THR A 42 -0.08 23.15 -7.80
C THR A 42 1.19 22.31 -7.77
N LYS A 43 2.37 22.95 -7.73
CA LYS A 43 3.56 22.35 -7.12
C LYS A 43 3.48 22.62 -5.62
N ASP A 44 3.56 21.57 -4.81
CA ASP A 44 3.47 21.65 -3.33
C ASP A 44 4.84 21.83 -2.70
N ALA A 45 5.83 21.13 -3.26
CA ALA A 45 7.23 21.18 -2.91
C ALA A 45 8.05 21.02 -4.20
N GLU A 46 9.22 21.62 -4.24
CA GLU A 46 10.12 21.60 -5.40
C GLU A 46 11.57 21.63 -4.91
N TRP A 47 12.42 20.82 -5.54
CA TRP A 47 13.82 20.63 -5.20
C TRP A 47 14.65 20.49 -6.48
N ALA A 48 15.97 20.48 -6.36
CA ALA A 48 16.83 20.32 -7.53
C ALA A 48 16.61 18.94 -8.18
N GLY A 49 16.12 18.90 -9.42
CA GLY A 49 15.83 17.67 -10.14
C GLY A 49 14.48 17.01 -9.84
N GLY A 50 13.53 17.69 -9.21
CA GLY A 50 12.18 17.14 -9.03
C GLY A 50 11.20 18.00 -8.23
N PHE A 51 9.92 17.59 -8.22
CA PHE A 51 8.86 18.27 -7.48
C PHE A 51 7.72 17.32 -7.08
N GLN A 52 6.93 17.75 -6.10
CA GLN A 52 5.62 17.19 -5.78
C GLN A 52 4.54 18.03 -6.49
N GLY A 53 3.76 17.40 -7.36
CA GLY A 53 2.57 17.99 -7.98
C GLY A 53 1.28 17.51 -7.30
N ARG A 54 0.29 18.39 -7.17
CA ARG A 54 -1.09 18.04 -6.80
C ARG A 54 -2.07 18.57 -7.84
N PHE A 55 -3.09 17.76 -8.14
CA PHE A 55 -4.33 18.17 -8.77
C PHE A 55 -5.47 18.22 -7.75
N THR A 56 -6.26 19.28 -7.78
CA THR A 56 -7.57 19.37 -7.10
C THR A 56 -8.65 19.39 -8.15
N ILE A 57 -9.57 18.41 -8.10
CA ILE A 57 -10.68 18.24 -9.04
C ILE A 57 -11.98 18.60 -8.32
N THR A 58 -12.55 19.75 -8.65
CA THR A 58 -13.81 20.27 -8.07
C THR A 58 -14.99 19.99 -9.01
N ASN A 59 -16.15 19.63 -8.45
CA ASN A 59 -17.42 19.63 -9.19
C ASN A 59 -18.20 20.94 -8.92
N PRO A 60 -18.29 21.88 -9.88
CA PRO A 60 -18.98 23.15 -9.70
C PRO A 60 -20.50 23.09 -9.96
N GLY A 61 -21.03 21.96 -10.43
CA GLY A 61 -22.43 21.83 -10.87
C GLY A 61 -23.35 21.14 -9.86
N GLY A 62 -24.65 21.10 -10.18
CA GLY A 62 -25.72 20.63 -9.29
C GLY A 62 -25.97 19.11 -9.25
N ALA A 63 -25.17 18.30 -9.94
CA ALA A 63 -25.31 16.84 -9.97
C ALA A 63 -23.94 16.17 -9.75
N PRO A 64 -23.87 15.00 -9.07
CA PRO A 64 -22.62 14.27 -8.91
C PRO A 64 -22.07 13.81 -10.26
N VAL A 65 -20.75 13.79 -10.40
CA VAL A 65 -20.05 13.25 -11.58
C VAL A 65 -19.26 12.03 -11.12
N THR A 66 -19.48 10.89 -11.77
CA THR A 66 -18.74 9.64 -11.52
C THR A 66 -17.86 9.33 -12.71
N GLY A 67 -16.59 9.00 -12.44
CA GLY A 67 -15.55 8.80 -13.44
C GLY A 67 -14.79 10.10 -13.73
N TRP A 68 -13.50 10.14 -13.38
CA TRP A 68 -12.64 11.27 -13.76
C TRP A 68 -11.29 10.81 -14.30
N GLN A 69 -10.80 11.56 -15.30
CA GLN A 69 -9.51 11.38 -15.94
C GLN A 69 -8.85 12.75 -16.14
N VAL A 70 -7.67 12.96 -15.56
CA VAL A 70 -6.81 14.11 -15.84
C VAL A 70 -5.65 13.66 -16.73
N ARG A 71 -5.66 14.11 -17.98
CA ARG A 71 -4.58 13.90 -18.95
C ARG A 71 -3.70 15.15 -19.00
N PHE A 72 -2.42 15.02 -18.72
CA PHE A 72 -1.48 16.15 -18.63
C PHE A 72 -0.12 15.85 -19.26
N GLY A 73 0.43 16.81 -19.98
CA GLY A 73 1.80 16.75 -20.51
C GLY A 73 2.79 17.36 -19.53
N LEU A 74 3.99 16.79 -19.47
CA LEU A 74 5.12 17.36 -18.73
C LEU A 74 6.11 18.06 -19.69
N GLY A 75 7.05 18.82 -19.12
CA GLY A 75 8.17 19.39 -19.87
C GLY A 75 9.23 18.34 -20.22
N ASP A 76 10.07 18.63 -21.21
CA ASP A 76 11.16 17.74 -21.62
C ASP A 76 12.06 17.36 -20.43
N GLY A 77 12.52 16.10 -20.41
CA GLY A 77 13.32 15.55 -19.31
C GLY A 77 12.57 15.30 -18.00
N THR A 78 11.26 15.58 -17.94
CA THR A 78 10.46 15.45 -16.70
C THR A 78 9.59 14.18 -16.74
N THR A 79 9.63 13.37 -15.68
CA THR A 79 8.95 12.05 -15.62
C THR A 79 8.16 11.90 -14.32
N VAL A 80 6.93 11.38 -14.40
CA VAL A 80 6.14 11.00 -13.20
C VAL A 80 6.77 9.76 -12.55
N GLY A 81 7.05 9.83 -11.25
CA GLY A 81 7.42 8.71 -10.40
C GLY A 81 6.21 8.20 -9.62
N ASN A 82 6.27 8.26 -8.28
CA ASN A 82 5.18 7.82 -7.41
C ASN A 82 3.93 8.70 -7.54
N PHE A 83 2.76 8.12 -7.27
CA PHE A 83 1.49 8.83 -7.26
C PHE A 83 0.47 8.18 -6.32
N TRP A 84 -0.43 9.00 -5.78
CA TRP A 84 -1.49 8.63 -4.84
C TRP A 84 -2.83 9.20 -5.31
N ASP A 85 -3.94 8.70 -4.77
CA ASP A 85 -5.34 9.01 -5.13
C ASP A 85 -5.69 8.87 -6.64
N SER A 86 -4.80 8.31 -7.45
CA SER A 86 -4.93 8.22 -8.90
C SER A 86 -4.26 6.97 -9.43
N LEU A 87 -4.67 6.54 -10.63
CA LEU A 87 -3.97 5.54 -11.44
C LEU A 87 -3.28 6.28 -12.59
N ILE A 88 -2.00 6.60 -12.46
CA ILE A 88 -1.25 7.32 -13.50
C ILE A 88 -0.53 6.34 -14.42
N SER A 89 -0.81 6.45 -15.72
CA SER A 89 -0.04 5.84 -16.80
C SER A 89 0.69 6.92 -17.61
N THR A 90 1.89 6.63 -18.11
CA THR A 90 2.71 7.59 -18.87
C THR A 90 3.13 7.03 -20.23
N SER A 91 3.04 7.86 -21.27
CA SER A 91 3.50 7.53 -22.61
C SER A 91 3.81 8.79 -23.42
N GLY A 92 4.98 8.84 -24.07
CA GLY A 92 5.35 9.93 -24.97
C GLY A 92 5.34 11.34 -24.36
N GLY A 93 5.75 11.47 -23.09
CA GLY A 93 5.73 12.75 -22.35
C GLY A 93 4.37 13.18 -21.81
N VAL A 94 3.32 12.36 -21.99
CA VAL A 94 1.97 12.61 -21.50
C VAL A 94 1.58 11.58 -20.44
N ALA A 95 1.11 12.06 -19.30
CA ALA A 95 0.48 11.30 -18.25
C ALA A 95 -1.05 11.27 -18.42
N VAL A 96 -1.67 10.16 -18.04
CA VAL A 96 -3.11 10.00 -17.88
C VAL A 96 -3.36 9.47 -16.48
N ALA A 97 -4.01 10.27 -15.65
CA ALA A 97 -4.38 9.95 -14.28
C ALA A 97 -5.89 9.68 -14.21
N ASP A 98 -6.26 8.41 -14.07
CA ASP A 98 -7.64 7.97 -13.83
C ASP A 98 -7.93 7.86 -12.33
N ASP A 99 -9.21 7.78 -11.97
CA ASP A 99 -9.65 7.62 -10.57
C ASP A 99 -9.30 6.24 -9.95
N ARG A 100 -9.44 6.15 -8.63
CA ARG A 100 -9.17 4.92 -7.83
C ARG A 100 -10.44 4.14 -7.47
N GLY A 101 -11.58 4.41 -8.11
CA GLY A 101 -12.88 3.84 -7.73
C GLY A 101 -13.49 4.47 -6.48
N TYR A 102 -12.77 4.48 -5.34
CA TYR A 102 -13.27 5.08 -4.09
C TYR A 102 -13.53 6.58 -4.21
N ASN A 103 -12.67 7.29 -4.95
CA ASN A 103 -12.78 8.72 -5.22
C ASN A 103 -13.37 9.04 -6.61
N ALA A 104 -13.95 8.04 -7.30
CA ALA A 104 -14.53 8.20 -8.64
C ALA A 104 -15.68 9.20 -8.71
N THR A 105 -16.44 9.36 -7.61
CA THR A 105 -17.66 10.19 -7.58
C THR A 105 -17.41 11.51 -6.84
N VAL A 106 -17.42 12.62 -7.59
CA VAL A 106 -17.32 13.98 -7.04
C VAL A 106 -18.72 14.58 -6.92
N ALA A 107 -19.21 14.71 -5.69
CA ALA A 107 -20.53 15.28 -5.38
C ALA A 107 -20.61 16.80 -5.69
N PRO A 108 -21.80 17.40 -5.84
CA PRO A 108 -21.99 18.84 -6.06
C PRO A 108 -21.23 19.69 -5.03
N GLY A 109 -20.38 20.61 -5.49
CA GLY A 109 -19.54 21.47 -4.64
C GLY A 109 -18.38 20.77 -3.94
N ALA A 110 -18.28 19.44 -4.00
CA ALA A 110 -17.16 18.70 -3.44
C ALA A 110 -15.90 18.81 -4.33
N SER A 111 -14.76 18.42 -3.76
CA SER A 111 -13.52 18.20 -4.50
C SER A 111 -12.86 16.92 -4.06
N VAL A 112 -12.17 16.26 -4.99
CA VAL A 112 -11.18 15.22 -4.72
C VAL A 112 -9.80 15.75 -5.11
N THR A 113 -8.75 15.20 -4.52
CA THR A 113 -7.36 15.53 -4.85
C THR A 113 -6.61 14.30 -5.31
N PHE A 114 -5.58 14.49 -6.12
CA PHE A 114 -4.54 13.49 -6.29
C PHE A 114 -3.17 14.14 -6.42
N GLY A 115 -2.11 13.40 -6.14
CA GLY A 115 -0.75 13.92 -6.20
C GLY A 115 0.25 12.93 -6.75
N PHE A 116 1.40 13.46 -7.15
CA PHE A 116 2.50 12.70 -7.71
C PHE A 116 3.85 13.36 -7.42
N LEU A 117 4.89 12.54 -7.35
CA LEU A 117 6.28 12.99 -7.43
C LEU A 117 6.72 12.97 -8.90
N ALA A 118 7.52 13.94 -9.31
CA ALA A 118 8.16 13.96 -10.61
C ALA A 118 9.68 14.17 -10.47
N THR A 119 10.44 13.51 -11.32
CA THR A 119 11.85 13.84 -11.56
C THR A 119 11.94 14.81 -12.73
N GLY A 120 12.92 15.72 -12.68
CA GLY A 120 13.07 16.83 -13.62
C GLY A 120 12.32 18.11 -13.21
N ASP A 121 12.79 19.25 -13.71
CA ASP A 121 12.38 20.58 -13.22
C ASP A 121 11.13 21.15 -13.95
N GLY A 122 10.57 20.40 -14.91
CA GLY A 122 9.55 20.91 -15.83
C GLY A 122 8.23 21.31 -15.18
N GLY A 123 7.44 22.11 -15.93
CA GLY A 123 6.04 22.40 -15.61
C GLY A 123 5.08 21.49 -16.39
N LEU A 124 3.77 21.70 -16.20
CA LEU A 124 2.76 21.14 -17.10
C LEU A 124 2.82 21.85 -18.45
N THR A 125 2.88 21.08 -19.54
CA THR A 125 2.83 21.60 -20.93
C THR A 125 1.41 21.58 -21.50
N THR A 126 0.58 20.63 -21.05
CA THR A 126 -0.86 20.53 -21.39
C THR A 126 -1.63 19.96 -20.20
N CYS A 127 -2.94 20.23 -20.10
CA CYS A 127 -3.80 19.61 -19.10
C CYS A 127 -5.28 19.63 -19.54
N THR A 128 -5.94 18.48 -19.45
CA THR A 128 -7.39 18.33 -19.62
C THR A 128 -8.00 17.38 -18.59
N ILE A 129 -9.17 17.71 -18.07
CA ILE A 129 -10.02 16.92 -17.17
C ILE A 129 -11.27 16.48 -17.94
N ASN A 130 -11.49 15.17 -18.10
CA ASN A 130 -12.57 14.58 -18.92
C ASN A 130 -12.66 15.22 -20.34
N GLY A 131 -11.52 15.60 -20.91
CA GLY A 131 -11.40 16.28 -22.21
C GLY A 131 -11.58 17.81 -22.21
N ALA A 132 -12.08 18.40 -21.12
CA ALA A 132 -12.16 19.86 -20.95
C ALA A 132 -10.83 20.45 -20.46
N PRO A 133 -10.42 21.68 -20.83
CA PRO A 133 -9.19 22.29 -20.33
C PRO A 133 -9.17 22.46 -18.80
N CYS A 134 -8.02 22.19 -18.19
CA CYS A 134 -7.82 22.48 -16.76
C CYS A 134 -7.81 23.99 -16.47
N ALA A 135 -8.00 24.35 -15.20
CA ALA A 135 -7.75 25.71 -14.72
C ALA A 135 -6.26 26.08 -14.85
N PRO A 136 -5.92 27.37 -15.06
CA PRO A 136 -4.53 27.81 -15.08
C PRO A 136 -3.82 27.47 -13.76
N SER A 137 -2.62 26.92 -13.87
CA SER A 137 -1.78 26.52 -12.73
C SER A 137 -1.35 27.72 -11.88
N THR A 138 -1.40 27.57 -10.56
CA THR A 138 -0.95 28.60 -9.62
C THR A 138 0.24 28.09 -8.80
N THR A 139 1.40 28.71 -8.97
CA THR A 139 2.59 28.41 -8.15
C THR A 139 2.40 28.93 -6.73
N ALA A 140 2.60 28.07 -5.73
CA ALA A 140 2.65 28.49 -4.33
C ALA A 140 4.00 29.18 -4.00
N PRO A 141 4.09 30.04 -2.96
CA PRO A 141 5.34 30.73 -2.64
C PRO A 141 6.33 29.84 -1.88
N THR A 142 7.42 29.43 -2.54
CA THR A 142 8.47 28.60 -1.92
C THR A 142 9.47 29.45 -1.12
N THR A 143 9.56 29.22 0.19
CA THR A 143 10.63 29.79 1.05
C THR A 143 11.84 28.85 1.11
N ALA A 144 12.90 29.15 0.37
CA ALA A 144 14.10 28.31 0.28
C ALA A 144 15.19 28.70 1.31
N PRO A 145 15.72 27.77 2.12
CA PRO A 145 16.94 27.97 2.90
C PRO A 145 18.18 27.91 1.98
N THR A 146 19.07 28.89 2.07
CA THR A 146 20.32 28.92 1.27
C THR A 146 21.53 28.59 2.14
N THR A 147 22.24 27.50 1.84
CA THR A 147 23.66 27.31 2.20
C THR A 147 24.28 26.20 1.36
N ALA A 148 25.44 26.44 0.75
CA ALA A 148 26.14 25.47 -0.10
C ALA A 148 27.38 24.90 0.63
N PRO A 149 27.62 23.58 0.64
CA PRO A 149 28.84 23.00 1.18
C PRO A 149 30.05 23.17 0.24
N THR A 150 31.22 23.47 0.82
CA THR A 150 32.50 23.58 0.10
C THR A 150 33.08 22.20 -0.24
N THR A 151 33.81 22.09 -1.35
CA THR A 151 34.50 20.88 -1.83
C THR A 151 35.50 20.28 -0.83
N ALA A 152 35.51 18.96 -0.72
CA ALA A 152 36.52 18.18 0.01
C ALA A 152 37.54 17.49 -0.95
N PRO A 153 38.77 17.14 -0.50
CA PRO A 153 39.83 16.64 -1.39
C PRO A 153 39.82 15.12 -1.61
N THR A 154 40.37 14.70 -2.76
CA THR A 154 40.51 13.29 -3.17
C THR A 154 41.75 12.60 -2.54
N THR A 155 41.61 11.34 -2.16
CA THR A 155 42.73 10.38 -2.02
C THR A 155 42.37 9.03 -2.68
N THR A 156 43.40 8.22 -2.99
CA THR A 156 43.34 7.09 -3.94
C THR A 156 43.77 5.79 -3.24
N PRO A 157 43.19 4.60 -3.55
CA PRO A 157 43.30 3.42 -2.69
C PRO A 157 44.60 2.60 -2.82
N THR A 158 44.86 1.75 -1.81
CA THR A 158 45.92 0.73 -1.76
C THR A 158 45.28 -0.65 -1.54
N SER A 159 45.91 -1.74 -2.02
CA SER A 159 45.25 -3.05 -2.23
C SER A 159 45.93 -4.25 -1.58
N ALA A 160 45.16 -5.35 -1.42
CA ALA A 160 45.58 -6.76 -1.26
C ALA A 160 46.21 -7.18 0.10
N PRO A 161 46.32 -8.49 0.44
CA PRO A 161 46.04 -9.70 -0.37
C PRO A 161 45.12 -10.79 0.28
N THR A 162 44.92 -11.89 -0.46
CA THR A 162 43.97 -13.00 -0.22
C THR A 162 44.59 -14.24 0.46
N THR A 163 43.82 -15.03 1.23
CA THR A 163 44.05 -16.48 1.46
C THR A 163 42.75 -17.28 1.68
N VAL A 164 42.71 -18.55 1.22
CA VAL A 164 41.60 -19.53 1.40
C VAL A 164 42.18 -20.96 1.44
N PRO A 165 41.82 -21.82 2.42
CA PRO A 165 41.56 -23.26 2.17
C PRO A 165 40.47 -23.87 3.14
N PRO A 166 40.19 -25.20 3.24
CA PRO A 166 39.28 -25.89 2.31
C PRO A 166 38.24 -26.91 2.91
N THR A 167 37.04 -26.96 2.32
CA THR A 167 36.26 -28.14 1.82
C THR A 167 35.97 -29.42 2.68
N THR A 168 34.68 -29.59 3.01
CA THR A 168 33.84 -30.84 3.14
C THR A 168 34.04 -31.95 4.20
N ALA A 169 32.92 -32.34 4.84
CA ALA A 169 32.40 -33.72 4.96
C ALA A 169 30.87 -33.74 5.25
N PRO A 170 30.07 -34.77 4.86
CA PRO A 170 28.60 -34.81 5.04
C PRO A 170 28.12 -35.65 6.25
N VAL A 171 26.85 -35.47 6.66
CA VAL A 171 26.17 -36.22 7.75
C VAL A 171 24.75 -36.66 7.32
N PRO A 172 24.21 -37.83 7.74
CA PRO A 172 22.96 -38.38 7.19
C PRO A 172 21.67 -38.09 8.00
N THR A 173 20.60 -37.77 7.26
CA THR A 173 19.18 -38.11 7.48
C THR A 173 18.65 -38.42 8.90
N THR A 174 17.73 -37.57 9.39
CA THR A 174 16.45 -37.97 10.03
C THR A 174 15.47 -36.79 9.89
N PRO A 175 14.17 -36.99 9.58
CA PRO A 175 13.18 -35.90 9.64
C PRO A 175 12.79 -35.59 11.10
N PRO A 176 12.71 -34.32 11.52
CA PRO A 176 12.04 -33.95 12.77
C PRO A 176 10.55 -34.31 12.73
N ALA A 177 9.98 -34.57 13.91
CA ALA A 177 8.53 -34.76 14.08
C ALA A 177 7.81 -33.40 14.26
N ASP A 178 6.49 -33.43 14.32
CA ASP A 178 5.65 -32.28 14.66
C ASP A 178 6.04 -31.71 16.03
N ASP A 179 6.31 -30.40 16.10
CA ASP A 179 6.67 -29.68 17.33
C ASP A 179 5.77 -28.42 17.43
N ASP A 180 4.76 -28.48 18.31
CA ASP A 180 3.70 -27.46 18.45
C ASP A 180 4.20 -26.22 19.23
N GLY A 181 5.17 -25.51 18.66
CA GLY A 181 5.71 -24.26 19.22
C GLY A 181 6.37 -23.36 18.17
N PRO A 182 6.37 -22.02 18.36
CA PRO A 182 7.10 -21.12 17.48
C PRO A 182 8.61 -21.37 17.59
N GLY A 183 9.28 -21.53 16.44
CA GLY A 183 10.72 -21.67 16.38
C GLY A 183 11.46 -20.38 16.77
N PRO A 184 12.76 -20.44 17.13
CA PRO A 184 13.52 -19.29 17.62
C PRO A 184 13.86 -18.29 16.51
N GLY A 185 12.86 -17.50 16.07
CA GLY A 185 12.91 -16.58 14.94
C GLY A 185 12.77 -15.08 15.29
N ARG A 186 13.02 -14.69 16.55
CA ARG A 186 12.82 -13.32 17.08
C ARG A 186 11.48 -12.72 16.65
N ASP A 187 10.41 -13.21 17.26
CA ASP A 187 9.07 -12.66 17.04
C ASP A 187 9.07 -11.13 17.15
N LEU A 188 8.39 -10.47 16.21
CA LEU A 188 8.16 -9.03 16.20
C LEU A 188 6.71 -8.74 16.63
N PRO A 189 6.32 -8.99 17.91
CA PRO A 189 4.94 -8.88 18.37
C PRO A 189 4.41 -7.45 18.26
N VAL A 190 5.30 -6.45 18.24
CA VAL A 190 4.97 -5.08 17.88
C VAL A 190 5.88 -4.63 16.74
N ALA A 191 5.27 -4.33 15.60
CA ALA A 191 5.97 -3.90 14.39
C ALA A 191 5.14 -2.88 13.57
N PRO A 192 4.88 -1.67 14.10
CA PRO A 192 4.19 -0.61 13.35
C PRO A 192 4.89 -0.28 12.04
N TYR A 193 4.11 0.18 11.07
CA TYR A 193 4.62 0.55 9.75
C TYR A 193 5.34 1.89 9.80
N ILE A 194 6.38 2.01 8.98
CA ILE A 194 7.14 3.24 8.75
C ILE A 194 7.29 3.42 7.24
N ASP A 195 6.69 4.48 6.68
CA ASP A 195 7.00 4.92 5.32
C ASP A 195 8.48 5.37 5.25
N MET A 196 9.30 4.57 4.55
CA MET A 196 10.73 4.81 4.38
C MET A 196 11.04 5.98 3.43
N GLY A 197 10.10 6.38 2.57
CA GLY A 197 10.17 7.60 1.79
C GLY A 197 10.02 8.84 2.69
N LEU A 198 9.06 8.81 3.63
CA LEU A 198 8.92 9.85 4.65
C LEU A 198 10.11 9.86 5.63
N LEU A 199 10.62 8.69 6.00
CA LEU A 199 11.84 8.56 6.84
C LEU A 199 13.11 9.05 6.14
N SER A 200 13.14 9.07 4.80
CA SER A 200 14.26 9.60 4.00
C SER A 200 14.34 11.13 3.99
N ASN A 201 13.33 11.85 4.47
CA ASN A 201 13.31 13.31 4.45
C ASN A 201 14.33 13.92 5.43
N PRO A 202 15.00 15.03 5.08
CA PRO A 202 15.90 15.74 5.99
C PRO A 202 15.20 16.15 7.29
N GLY A 203 15.74 15.71 8.43
CA GLY A 203 15.18 15.99 9.76
C GLY A 203 14.18 14.95 10.28
N SER A 204 13.85 13.92 9.51
CA SER A 204 13.15 12.74 10.04
C SER A 204 13.96 12.03 11.13
N PRO A 205 13.32 11.44 12.15
CA PRO A 205 14.01 10.68 13.19
C PRO A 205 14.54 9.35 12.62
N THR A 206 15.62 8.83 13.20
CA THR A 206 16.14 7.50 12.83
C THR A 206 15.34 6.36 13.48
N LEU A 207 15.38 5.16 12.91
CA LEU A 207 14.79 3.93 13.52
C LEU A 207 15.23 3.74 14.98
N ALA A 208 16.50 3.98 15.28
CA ALA A 208 17.04 3.88 16.64
C ALA A 208 16.58 5.00 17.59
N GLN A 209 16.20 6.17 17.10
CA GLN A 209 15.51 7.20 17.90
C GLN A 209 14.06 6.78 18.17
N LEU A 210 13.33 6.42 17.11
CA LEU A 210 11.94 5.95 17.19
C LEU A 210 11.79 4.82 18.21
N ALA A 211 12.70 3.84 18.23
CA ALA A 211 12.66 2.76 19.21
C ALA A 211 12.80 3.22 20.67
N ARG A 212 13.69 4.18 20.94
CA ARG A 212 13.86 4.75 22.30
C ARG A 212 12.68 5.61 22.73
N ASP A 213 12.14 6.39 21.79
CA ASP A 213 11.09 7.38 22.08
C ASP A 213 9.71 6.73 22.25
N THR A 214 9.49 5.56 21.61
CA THR A 214 8.26 4.75 21.71
C THR A 214 8.35 3.61 22.71
N GLY A 215 9.55 3.04 22.92
CA GLY A 215 9.74 1.76 23.60
C GLY A 215 9.38 0.54 22.73
N ILE A 216 9.32 0.69 21.40
CA ILE A 216 9.05 -0.37 20.42
C ILE A 216 10.38 -0.75 19.74
N ASN A 217 10.74 -2.04 19.78
CA ASN A 217 12.01 -2.53 19.22
C ASN A 217 11.85 -3.26 17.87
N GLY A 218 10.64 -3.34 17.31
CA GLY A 218 10.35 -3.96 16.01
C GLY A 218 9.64 -3.01 15.07
N PHE A 219 9.94 -3.03 13.77
CA PHE A 219 9.29 -2.18 12.76
C PHE A 219 9.01 -2.92 11.46
N SER A 220 7.93 -2.51 10.77
CA SER A 220 7.61 -2.91 9.40
C SER A 220 8.04 -1.79 8.45
N LEU A 221 9.13 -2.00 7.69
CA LEU A 221 9.68 -0.97 6.81
C LEU A 221 8.95 -0.98 5.46
N ALA A 222 8.29 0.13 5.13
CA ALA A 222 7.32 0.24 4.03
C ALA A 222 7.81 1.20 2.93
N PHE A 223 7.73 0.89 1.63
CA PHE A 223 7.48 -0.40 0.99
C PHE A 223 8.52 -0.64 -0.10
N VAL A 224 8.83 -1.92 -0.37
CA VAL A 224 9.54 -2.34 -1.58
C VAL A 224 8.52 -2.72 -2.67
N THR A 225 8.55 -2.01 -3.79
CA THR A 225 7.66 -2.19 -4.95
C THR A 225 8.44 -2.62 -6.19
N GLY A 226 7.73 -2.93 -7.28
CA GLY A 226 8.29 -3.34 -8.56
C GLY A 226 8.55 -2.18 -9.53
N ALA A 227 9.82 -1.85 -9.78
CA ALA A 227 10.25 -0.99 -10.87
C ALA A 227 10.42 -1.82 -12.16
N GLY A 228 9.30 -2.34 -12.69
CA GLY A 228 9.31 -3.51 -13.57
C GLY A 228 9.71 -4.76 -12.77
N CYS A 229 10.38 -5.73 -13.40
CA CYS A 229 11.02 -6.83 -12.65
C CYS A 229 12.33 -6.35 -11.98
N ARG A 230 12.21 -5.42 -11.02
CA ARG A 230 13.23 -5.03 -10.05
C ARG A 230 12.57 -4.60 -8.74
N ALA A 231 13.06 -5.09 -7.62
CA ALA A 231 12.75 -4.56 -6.30
C ALA A 231 13.26 -3.10 -6.19
N SER A 232 12.40 -2.20 -5.70
CA SER A 232 12.71 -0.78 -5.50
C SER A 232 12.01 -0.26 -4.26
N TRP A 233 12.74 0.35 -3.33
CA TRP A 233 12.13 1.14 -2.26
C TRP A 233 11.31 2.28 -2.87
N PHE A 234 10.00 2.27 -2.63
CA PHE A 234 9.02 3.27 -3.07
C PHE A 234 9.31 3.81 -4.49
N GLY A 235 9.57 2.91 -5.46
CA GLY A 235 9.86 3.27 -6.86
C GLY A 235 11.12 4.10 -7.13
N ALA A 236 11.95 4.39 -6.12
CA ALA A 236 13.08 5.35 -6.20
C ALA A 236 14.48 4.74 -6.04
N PHE A 237 14.69 3.80 -5.11
CA PHE A 237 16.03 3.27 -4.78
C PHE A 237 16.13 1.74 -4.85
N ASP A 238 17.20 1.20 -5.44
CA ASP A 238 17.49 -0.25 -5.44
C ASP A 238 17.91 -0.70 -4.02
N PRO A 239 17.19 -1.64 -3.37
CA PRO A 239 17.55 -2.18 -2.06
C PRO A 239 18.98 -2.74 -1.99
N ARG A 240 19.57 -3.18 -3.10
CA ARG A 240 20.97 -3.68 -3.17
C ARG A 240 22.03 -2.63 -2.87
N GLN A 241 21.69 -1.35 -3.03
CA GLN A 241 22.56 -0.25 -2.60
C GLN A 241 22.46 -0.02 -1.07
N ALA A 242 21.60 -0.78 -0.40
CA ALA A 242 21.35 -0.80 1.03
C ALA A 242 21.15 0.60 1.67
N PRO A 243 20.35 1.52 1.10
CA PRO A 243 20.24 2.91 1.55
C PRO A 243 19.80 3.10 3.02
N PHE A 244 19.21 2.08 3.63
CA PHE A 244 18.75 2.08 5.03
C PHE A 244 19.58 1.18 5.97
N ARG A 245 20.70 0.63 5.48
CA ARG A 245 21.59 -0.28 6.22
C ARG A 245 21.97 0.28 7.59
N ASP A 246 22.52 1.49 7.61
CA ASP A 246 23.00 2.15 8.82
C ASP A 246 21.88 2.35 9.86
N GLN A 247 20.64 2.56 9.42
CA GLN A 247 19.48 2.68 10.33
C GLN A 247 19.07 1.34 10.93
N ILE A 248 19.09 0.27 10.13
CA ILE A 248 18.74 -1.10 10.55
C ILE A 248 19.82 -1.65 11.49
N ASP A 249 21.10 -1.48 11.16
CA ASP A 249 22.21 -1.90 12.01
C ASP A 249 22.26 -1.08 13.32
N ALA A 250 21.92 0.23 13.29
CA ALA A 250 21.78 1.04 14.52
C ALA A 250 20.62 0.61 15.41
N LEU A 251 19.50 0.14 14.83
CA LEU A 251 18.38 -0.44 15.58
C LEU A 251 18.78 -1.80 16.19
N ARG A 252 19.48 -2.64 15.44
CA ARG A 252 19.99 -3.94 15.91
C ARG A 252 21.03 -3.80 17.01
N ALA A 253 21.90 -2.80 16.92
CA ALA A 253 22.82 -2.43 17.99
C ALA A 253 22.10 -1.93 19.27
N ALA A 254 20.86 -1.43 19.15
CA ALA A 254 19.98 -1.09 20.27
C ALA A 254 19.10 -2.27 20.76
N GLY A 255 19.24 -3.47 20.16
CA GLY A 255 18.50 -4.67 20.54
C GLY A 255 17.13 -4.85 19.84
N GLY A 256 16.87 -4.09 18.77
CA GLY A 256 15.71 -4.27 17.91
C GLY A 256 15.97 -5.06 16.63
N ASP A 257 14.96 -5.20 15.79
CA ASP A 257 15.04 -5.80 14.45
C ASP A 257 13.93 -5.28 13.53
N VAL A 258 13.91 -5.70 12.26
CA VAL A 258 12.91 -5.24 11.27
C VAL A 258 12.35 -6.39 10.43
N LYS A 259 11.13 -6.21 9.92
CA LYS A 259 10.65 -6.88 8.70
C LYS A 259 10.53 -5.86 7.57
N VAL A 260 10.96 -6.21 6.36
CA VAL A 260 10.73 -5.38 5.17
C VAL A 260 9.42 -5.79 4.53
N SER A 261 8.54 -4.81 4.28
CA SER A 261 7.25 -5.02 3.62
C SER A 261 7.33 -4.72 2.12
N PHE A 262 6.78 -5.62 1.31
CA PHE A 262 6.70 -5.51 -0.14
C PHE A 262 5.25 -5.27 -0.58
N GLY A 263 5.03 -4.32 -1.49
CA GLY A 263 3.69 -4.01 -2.02
C GLY A 263 3.09 -2.75 -1.40
N GLY A 264 1.91 -2.88 -0.79
CA GLY A 264 1.09 -1.77 -0.27
C GLY A 264 0.27 -1.03 -1.34
N ALA A 265 -0.56 -0.09 -0.91
CA ALA A 265 -1.59 0.60 -1.72
C ALA A 265 -1.07 1.49 -2.86
N THR A 266 0.24 1.66 -3.02
CA THR A 266 0.85 2.49 -4.08
C THR A 266 2.07 1.82 -4.72
N GLY A 267 2.32 2.14 -6.00
CA GLY A 267 3.30 1.45 -6.83
C GLY A 267 2.72 0.18 -7.49
N VAL A 268 3.60 -0.75 -7.86
CA VAL A 268 3.23 -2.04 -8.44
C VAL A 268 3.79 -3.14 -7.54
N GLU A 269 3.00 -4.16 -7.21
CA GLU A 269 3.46 -5.30 -6.43
C GLU A 269 4.46 -6.16 -7.24
N LEU A 270 5.48 -6.71 -6.56
CA LEU A 270 6.66 -7.24 -7.24
C LEU A 270 6.40 -8.55 -8.03
N ALA A 271 5.49 -9.43 -7.60
CA ALA A 271 5.12 -10.64 -8.34
C ALA A 271 4.16 -10.36 -9.53
N THR A 272 3.46 -9.23 -9.48
CA THR A 272 2.69 -8.64 -10.57
C THR A 272 3.65 -8.05 -11.62
N ALA A 273 4.66 -7.29 -11.17
CA ALA A 273 5.65 -6.65 -12.04
C ALA A 273 6.68 -7.64 -12.63
N CYS A 274 7.03 -8.71 -11.91
CA CYS A 274 7.97 -9.73 -12.39
C CYS A 274 7.29 -11.07 -12.68
N THR A 275 7.01 -11.33 -13.96
CA THR A 275 6.31 -12.55 -14.40
C THR A 275 7.20 -13.81 -14.46
N ASN A 276 8.53 -13.67 -14.40
CA ASN A 276 9.45 -14.81 -14.31
C ASN A 276 9.71 -15.18 -12.84
N GLU A 277 9.37 -16.41 -12.46
CA GLU A 277 9.43 -16.87 -11.07
C GLU A 277 10.86 -16.93 -10.49
N ALA A 278 11.84 -17.36 -11.29
CA ALA A 278 13.24 -17.40 -10.83
C ALA A 278 13.83 -15.99 -10.66
N ALA A 279 13.44 -15.04 -11.50
CA ALA A 279 13.79 -13.64 -11.33
C ALA A 279 13.09 -13.03 -10.09
N LEU A 280 11.81 -13.33 -9.86
CA LEU A 280 11.09 -12.90 -8.66
C LEU A 280 11.76 -13.40 -7.37
N VAL A 281 12.18 -14.67 -7.32
CA VAL A 281 12.96 -15.21 -6.20
C VAL A 281 14.28 -14.45 -6.03
N ALA A 282 14.98 -14.14 -7.11
CA ALA A 282 16.23 -13.37 -7.05
C ALA A 282 16.03 -11.90 -6.63
N GLU A 283 14.88 -11.29 -6.93
CA GLU A 283 14.53 -9.96 -6.42
C GLU A 283 14.21 -10.00 -4.92
N TYR A 284 13.41 -10.96 -4.44
CA TYR A 284 13.16 -11.12 -2.99
C TYR A 284 14.45 -11.44 -2.22
N GLN A 285 15.28 -12.38 -2.72
CA GLN A 285 16.56 -12.75 -2.10
C GLN A 285 17.50 -11.54 -2.00
N ALA A 286 17.60 -10.71 -3.05
CA ALA A 286 18.47 -9.53 -3.03
C ALA A 286 18.10 -8.49 -1.95
N VAL A 287 16.85 -8.46 -1.49
CA VAL A 287 16.41 -7.60 -0.37
C VAL A 287 16.70 -8.26 0.98
N VAL A 288 16.55 -9.59 1.07
CA VAL A 288 16.94 -10.38 2.25
C VAL A 288 18.45 -10.26 2.49
N ASP A 289 19.26 -10.40 1.45
CA ASP A 289 20.72 -10.31 1.49
C ASP A 289 21.21 -8.90 1.85
N ALA A 290 20.61 -7.85 1.28
CA ALA A 290 21.08 -6.47 1.48
C ALA A 290 20.97 -6.00 2.94
N TYR A 291 20.01 -6.55 3.69
CA TYR A 291 19.70 -6.14 5.06
C TYR A 291 19.79 -7.29 6.09
N ASP A 292 20.35 -8.45 5.74
CA ASP A 292 20.40 -9.65 6.60
C ASP A 292 19.03 -9.94 7.27
N LEU A 293 17.97 -10.10 6.48
CA LEU A 293 16.60 -10.21 7.02
C LEU A 293 16.26 -11.60 7.57
N THR A 294 15.70 -11.64 8.77
CA THR A 294 15.06 -12.82 9.39
C THR A 294 13.54 -12.84 9.23
N ALA A 295 12.94 -11.73 8.79
CA ALA A 295 11.51 -11.56 8.59
C ALA A 295 11.21 -10.70 7.35
N ILE A 296 10.19 -11.11 6.58
CA ILE A 296 9.62 -10.30 5.50
C ILE A 296 8.09 -10.25 5.60
N ASP A 297 7.53 -9.21 5.00
CA ASP A 297 6.10 -8.97 4.93
C ASP A 297 5.66 -8.73 3.48
N LEU A 298 4.53 -9.30 3.08
CA LEU A 298 3.96 -9.12 1.75
C LEU A 298 2.60 -8.45 1.91
N ASP A 299 2.53 -7.15 1.63
CA ASP A 299 1.33 -6.34 1.74
C ASP A 299 0.60 -6.29 0.39
N ILE A 300 -0.50 -7.04 0.31
CA ILE A 300 -1.09 -7.52 -0.93
C ILE A 300 -2.44 -6.84 -1.13
N GLU A 301 -2.39 -5.68 -1.77
CA GLU A 301 -3.48 -4.73 -1.86
C GLU A 301 -4.10 -4.58 -3.26
N GLY A 302 -5.26 -3.91 -3.32
CA GLY A 302 -5.89 -3.47 -4.56
C GLY A 302 -6.07 -4.59 -5.58
N ALA A 303 -5.49 -4.43 -6.78
CA ALA A 303 -5.54 -5.45 -7.82
C ALA A 303 -4.69 -6.71 -7.51
N ALA A 304 -3.62 -6.59 -6.70
CA ALA A 304 -2.69 -7.68 -6.42
C ALA A 304 -3.25 -8.75 -5.47
N VAL A 305 -4.33 -8.44 -4.74
CA VAL A 305 -5.09 -9.42 -3.95
C VAL A 305 -6.01 -10.29 -4.81
N ALA A 306 -6.38 -9.82 -6.01
CA ALA A 306 -7.27 -10.53 -6.94
C ALA A 306 -6.51 -11.20 -8.11
N ASP A 307 -5.29 -10.78 -8.45
CA ASP A 307 -4.48 -11.43 -9.48
C ASP A 307 -4.00 -12.82 -9.05
N ARG A 308 -4.82 -13.83 -9.39
CA ARG A 308 -4.51 -15.26 -9.16
C ARG A 308 -3.16 -15.68 -9.76
N ALA A 309 -2.74 -15.13 -10.90
CA ALA A 309 -1.48 -15.50 -11.53
C ALA A 309 -0.27 -14.90 -10.81
N GLY A 310 -0.36 -13.66 -10.30
CA GLY A 310 0.61 -13.04 -9.42
C GLY A 310 0.69 -13.72 -8.05
N ILE A 311 -0.46 -14.03 -7.45
CA ILE A 311 -0.57 -14.77 -6.16
C ILE A 311 0.14 -16.11 -6.25
N ASP A 312 -0.21 -16.96 -7.23
CA ASP A 312 0.38 -18.30 -7.36
C ASP A 312 1.89 -18.24 -7.61
N ARG A 313 2.37 -17.22 -8.33
CA ARG A 313 3.80 -16.96 -8.57
C ARG A 313 4.52 -16.51 -7.30
N ARG A 314 3.92 -15.61 -6.53
CA ARG A 314 4.42 -15.13 -5.23
C ARG A 314 4.52 -16.30 -4.24
N SER A 315 3.48 -17.11 -4.11
CA SER A 315 3.48 -18.27 -3.20
C SER A 315 4.60 -19.26 -3.50
N ARG A 316 4.81 -19.63 -4.77
CA ARG A 316 5.95 -20.51 -5.14
C ARG A 316 7.32 -19.83 -4.95
N ALA A 317 7.42 -18.54 -5.22
CA ALA A 317 8.65 -17.78 -4.99
C ALA A 317 9.02 -17.70 -3.49
N LEU A 318 8.04 -17.47 -2.60
CA LEU A 318 8.24 -17.47 -1.15
C LEU A 318 8.63 -18.87 -0.64
N ALA A 319 7.99 -19.93 -1.14
CA ALA A 319 8.36 -21.31 -0.80
C ALA A 319 9.76 -21.69 -1.34
N ALA A 320 10.29 -21.02 -2.37
CA ALA A 320 11.69 -21.15 -2.79
C ALA A 320 12.65 -20.31 -1.92
N LEU A 321 12.22 -19.12 -1.52
CA LEU A 321 12.97 -18.20 -0.66
C LEU A 321 13.20 -18.79 0.74
N GLN A 322 12.15 -19.32 1.40
CA GLN A 322 12.29 -19.96 2.72
C GLN A 322 13.17 -21.23 2.69
N ARG A 323 13.16 -21.99 1.59
CA ARG A 323 14.09 -23.12 1.39
C ARG A 323 15.54 -22.68 1.21
N SER A 324 15.79 -21.45 0.76
CA SER A 324 17.12 -20.87 0.63
C SER A 324 17.59 -20.17 1.90
N ASN A 325 16.64 -19.72 2.75
CA ASN A 325 16.89 -18.98 3.99
C ASN A 325 16.18 -19.67 5.18
N PRO A 326 16.73 -20.77 5.73
CA PRO A 326 16.11 -21.46 6.86
C PRO A 326 15.96 -20.53 8.08
N GLY A 327 14.72 -20.37 8.56
CA GLY A 327 14.38 -19.44 9.64
C GLY A 327 13.89 -18.06 9.18
N LEU A 328 13.80 -17.80 7.87
CA LEU A 328 13.14 -16.60 7.33
C LEU A 328 11.62 -16.70 7.54
N THR A 329 11.08 -15.85 8.39
CA THR A 329 9.65 -15.77 8.66
C THR A 329 8.90 -14.97 7.59
N VAL A 330 7.67 -15.37 7.28
CA VAL A 330 6.82 -14.77 6.24
C VAL A 330 5.49 -14.30 6.84
N SER A 331 5.29 -12.98 6.80
CA SER A 331 4.04 -12.30 7.09
C SER A 331 3.29 -11.99 5.79
N LEU A 332 1.98 -12.21 5.77
CA LEU A 332 1.08 -11.81 4.67
C LEU A 332 0.14 -10.73 5.19
N THR A 333 0.31 -9.48 4.75
CA THR A 333 -0.58 -8.36 5.08
C THR A 333 -1.69 -8.26 4.04
N LEU A 334 -2.95 -8.18 4.51
CA LEU A 334 -4.14 -8.33 3.67
C LEU A 334 -5.29 -7.39 4.08
N PRO A 335 -6.05 -6.83 3.10
CA PRO A 335 -7.31 -6.15 3.36
C PRO A 335 -8.35 -7.08 3.98
N VAL A 336 -9.07 -6.58 4.99
CA VAL A 336 -10.04 -7.36 5.78
C VAL A 336 -11.38 -6.62 5.89
N LEU A 337 -12.45 -7.35 6.15
CA LEU A 337 -13.70 -6.80 6.66
C LEU A 337 -13.90 -7.25 8.11
N PRO A 338 -14.85 -6.68 8.87
CA PRO A 338 -15.19 -7.17 10.21
C PRO A 338 -15.65 -8.64 10.20
N GLU A 339 -16.16 -9.14 9.07
CA GLU A 339 -16.50 -10.54 8.81
C GLU A 339 -15.31 -11.41 8.31
N GLY A 340 -14.08 -10.90 8.40
CA GLY A 340 -12.83 -11.57 7.99
C GLY A 340 -12.35 -11.21 6.58
N LEU A 341 -11.38 -11.97 6.06
CA LEU A 341 -10.84 -11.77 4.72
C LEU A 341 -11.89 -12.10 3.65
N THR A 342 -11.80 -11.39 2.51
CA THR A 342 -12.62 -11.68 1.32
C THR A 342 -12.25 -13.01 0.68
N ALA A 343 -13.06 -13.49 -0.28
CA ALA A 343 -12.77 -14.71 -1.03
C ALA A 343 -11.42 -14.68 -1.79
N ASP A 344 -10.91 -13.48 -2.09
CA ASP A 344 -9.59 -13.25 -2.69
C ASP A 344 -8.47 -13.23 -1.64
N GLY A 345 -8.65 -12.57 -0.49
CA GLY A 345 -7.71 -12.65 0.64
C GLY A 345 -7.53 -14.10 1.15
N VAL A 346 -8.63 -14.86 1.28
CA VAL A 346 -8.59 -16.30 1.60
C VAL A 346 -7.91 -17.12 0.50
N ASN A 347 -7.92 -16.68 -0.77
CA ASN A 347 -7.16 -17.33 -1.84
C ASN A 347 -5.65 -17.12 -1.67
N VAL A 348 -5.19 -15.95 -1.22
CA VAL A 348 -3.76 -15.73 -0.94
C VAL A 348 -3.25 -16.76 0.08
N LEU A 349 -4.00 -16.98 1.17
CA LEU A 349 -3.65 -17.96 2.20
C LEU A 349 -3.64 -19.40 1.67
N ARG A 350 -4.63 -19.78 0.84
CA ARG A 350 -4.68 -21.10 0.20
C ARG A 350 -3.51 -21.33 -0.74
N SER A 351 -3.23 -20.37 -1.64
CA SER A 351 -2.09 -20.44 -2.56
C SER A 351 -0.76 -20.54 -1.82
N ALA A 352 -0.57 -19.78 -0.74
CA ALA A 352 0.61 -19.87 0.11
C ALA A 352 0.78 -21.28 0.72
N LYS A 353 -0.30 -21.82 1.31
CA LYS A 353 -0.33 -23.19 1.85
C LYS A 353 -0.04 -24.25 0.77
N ASP A 354 -0.72 -24.18 -0.37
CA ASP A 354 -0.64 -25.18 -1.44
C ASP A 354 0.72 -25.16 -2.17
N ALA A 355 1.42 -24.01 -2.15
CA ALA A 355 2.80 -23.90 -2.60
C ALA A 355 3.85 -24.36 -1.56
N GLY A 356 3.44 -24.62 -0.31
CA GLY A 356 4.35 -25.00 0.78
C GLY A 356 5.09 -23.84 1.45
N VAL A 357 4.49 -22.63 1.48
CA VAL A 357 4.99 -21.50 2.29
C VAL A 357 4.68 -21.78 3.77
N ALA A 358 5.67 -21.66 4.64
CA ALA A 358 5.44 -21.54 6.07
C ALA A 358 4.98 -20.09 6.33
N VAL A 359 3.66 -19.90 6.41
CA VAL A 359 3.06 -18.61 6.78
C VAL A 359 3.08 -18.50 8.30
N ASP A 360 3.92 -17.62 8.81
CA ASP A 360 4.05 -17.39 10.26
C ASP A 360 2.95 -16.44 10.76
N LEU A 361 2.59 -15.45 9.94
CA LEU A 361 1.63 -14.41 10.29
C LEU A 361 0.71 -14.06 9.10
N VAL A 362 -0.58 -13.94 9.39
CA VAL A 362 -1.61 -13.33 8.55
C VAL A 362 -1.99 -12.03 9.22
N ASN A 363 -1.39 -10.94 8.75
CA ASN A 363 -1.59 -9.61 9.29
C ASN A 363 -2.80 -8.95 8.60
N ILE A 364 -3.81 -8.53 9.37
CA ILE A 364 -5.00 -7.90 8.81
C ILE A 364 -4.94 -6.39 8.93
N MET A 365 -5.22 -5.70 7.82
CA MET A 365 -5.40 -4.26 7.80
C MET A 365 -6.79 -3.93 8.33
N ALA A 366 -6.88 -3.71 9.64
CA ALA A 366 -8.09 -3.47 10.40
C ALA A 366 -8.56 -2.00 10.24
N MET A 367 -8.80 -1.60 9.00
CA MET A 367 -9.04 -0.22 8.58
C MET A 367 -10.02 -0.17 7.40
N ASP A 368 -10.47 1.04 7.06
CA ASP A 368 -11.20 1.38 5.82
C ASP A 368 -12.36 0.47 5.40
N TYR A 369 -13.11 -0.03 6.39
CA TYR A 369 -14.26 -0.92 6.23
C TYR A 369 -15.44 -0.33 5.42
N GLY A 370 -15.46 0.98 5.16
CA GLY A 370 -16.60 1.72 4.62
C GLY A 370 -17.72 1.93 5.65
N ARG A 371 -17.38 1.93 6.95
CA ARG A 371 -18.35 1.84 8.07
C ARG A 371 -18.22 2.99 9.08
N ALA A 372 -17.89 4.19 8.63
CA ALA A 372 -17.54 5.38 9.44
C ALA A 372 -18.54 5.85 10.53
N ALA A 373 -19.70 5.19 10.68
CA ALA A 373 -20.68 5.41 11.76
C ALA A 373 -20.70 4.28 12.81
N GLN A 374 -19.73 3.36 12.77
CA GLN A 374 -19.53 2.24 13.69
C GLN A 374 -18.19 2.43 14.43
N ASP A 375 -17.98 1.69 15.52
CA ASP A 375 -16.75 1.73 16.33
C ASP A 375 -15.63 0.91 15.68
N TYR A 376 -14.45 1.48 15.46
CA TYR A 376 -13.38 0.78 14.73
C TYR A 376 -12.56 -0.15 15.64
N GLY A 377 -12.66 -0.01 16.97
CA GLY A 377 -12.15 -0.95 17.95
C GLY A 377 -12.93 -2.26 17.92
N ASP A 378 -14.25 -2.19 18.09
CA ASP A 378 -15.16 -3.36 18.00
C ASP A 378 -14.98 -4.06 16.64
N LEU A 379 -14.96 -3.31 15.53
CA LEU A 379 -14.81 -3.88 14.20
C LEU A 379 -13.41 -4.51 13.96
N ALA A 380 -12.34 -3.95 14.55
CA ALA A 380 -11.00 -4.55 14.49
C ALA A 380 -10.93 -5.87 15.29
N ILE A 381 -11.55 -5.92 16.47
CA ILE A 381 -11.65 -7.13 17.29
C ILE A 381 -12.45 -8.21 16.51
N GLN A 382 -13.61 -7.85 15.95
CA GLN A 382 -14.43 -8.76 15.13
C GLN A 382 -13.66 -9.30 13.90
N ALA A 383 -12.85 -8.47 13.25
CA ALA A 383 -12.00 -8.86 12.13
C ALA A 383 -10.93 -9.88 12.54
N VAL A 384 -10.33 -9.73 13.72
CA VAL A 384 -9.37 -10.71 14.29
C VAL A 384 -10.04 -12.04 14.57
N GLU A 385 -11.20 -12.05 15.25
CA GLU A 385 -11.95 -13.29 15.54
C GLU A 385 -12.34 -14.03 14.26
N SER A 386 -12.90 -13.30 13.28
CA SER A 386 -13.32 -13.85 11.99
C SER A 386 -12.15 -14.40 11.19
N THR A 387 -11.01 -13.68 11.17
CA THR A 387 -9.80 -14.14 10.45
C THR A 387 -9.16 -15.34 11.14
N LYS A 388 -9.16 -15.41 12.48
CA LYS A 388 -8.72 -16.58 13.25
C LYS A 388 -9.49 -17.85 12.83
N ASP A 389 -10.81 -17.79 12.67
CA ASP A 389 -11.57 -18.96 12.23
C ASP A 389 -11.39 -19.31 10.74
N GLN A 390 -11.08 -18.32 9.90
CA GLN A 390 -10.62 -18.56 8.53
C GLN A 390 -9.24 -19.25 8.50
N ILE A 391 -8.29 -18.85 9.35
CA ILE A 391 -6.95 -19.47 9.49
C ILE A 391 -7.07 -20.93 9.92
N ARG A 392 -7.88 -21.24 10.94
CA ARG A 392 -8.20 -22.63 11.34
C ARG A 392 -8.70 -23.44 10.15
N THR A 393 -9.61 -22.86 9.37
CA THR A 393 -10.24 -23.52 8.20
C THR A 393 -9.26 -23.74 7.04
N VAL A 394 -8.35 -22.79 6.78
CA VAL A 394 -7.36 -22.90 5.69
C VAL A 394 -6.22 -23.84 6.08
N PHE A 395 -5.59 -23.62 7.23
CA PHE A 395 -4.36 -24.33 7.62
C PHE A 395 -4.62 -25.62 8.40
N GLY A 396 -5.80 -25.79 9.01
CA GLY A 396 -6.15 -26.97 9.83
C GLY A 396 -5.65 -26.90 11.28
N VAL A 397 -5.20 -25.73 11.72
CA VAL A 397 -4.58 -25.50 13.04
C VAL A 397 -5.61 -25.31 14.17
N GLY A 398 -5.18 -25.57 15.41
CA GLY A 398 -5.97 -25.29 16.62
C GLY A 398 -6.16 -23.79 16.88
N GLU A 399 -7.16 -23.47 17.72
CA GLU A 399 -7.59 -22.08 18.02
C GLU A 399 -6.47 -21.17 18.53
N ALA A 400 -5.67 -21.63 19.51
CA ALA A 400 -4.57 -20.84 20.05
C ALA A 400 -3.46 -20.58 19.02
N ARG A 401 -3.12 -21.57 18.16
CA ARG A 401 -2.17 -21.36 17.07
C ARG A 401 -2.74 -20.44 15.99
N ALA A 402 -4.05 -20.49 15.73
CA ALA A 402 -4.69 -19.58 14.79
C ALA A 402 -4.68 -18.12 15.27
N TYR A 403 -4.93 -17.85 16.56
CA TYR A 403 -4.72 -16.52 17.14
C TYR A 403 -3.25 -16.09 17.04
N ALA A 404 -2.31 -16.96 17.40
CA ALA A 404 -0.87 -16.69 17.28
C ALA A 404 -0.39 -16.50 15.83
N MET A 405 -1.21 -16.85 14.84
CA MET A 405 -0.99 -16.58 13.41
C MET A 405 -1.73 -15.32 12.92
N VAL A 406 -2.58 -14.65 13.72
CA VAL A 406 -3.13 -13.34 13.34
C VAL A 406 -2.17 -12.24 13.76
N GLY A 407 -1.87 -11.32 12.84
CA GLY A 407 -1.43 -9.97 13.15
C GLY A 407 -2.58 -8.98 12.94
N VAL A 408 -2.61 -7.87 13.67
CA VAL A 408 -3.62 -6.82 13.46
C VAL A 408 -2.97 -5.45 13.32
N THR A 409 -3.35 -4.74 12.25
CA THR A 409 -2.83 -3.42 11.85
C THR A 409 -4.01 -2.47 11.60
N PRO A 410 -4.54 -1.77 12.62
CA PRO A 410 -5.46 -0.66 12.42
C PRO A 410 -4.74 0.57 11.83
N MET A 411 -5.50 1.44 11.17
CA MET A 411 -5.05 2.78 10.78
C MET A 411 -5.32 3.74 11.93
N LEU A 412 -4.34 4.55 12.33
CA LEU A 412 -4.45 5.38 13.55
C LEU A 412 -5.38 6.61 13.40
N GLY A 413 -6.31 6.82 14.33
CA GLY A 413 -7.22 7.97 14.29
C GLY A 413 -8.11 7.94 13.05
N ARG A 414 -8.20 9.07 12.33
CA ARG A 414 -9.03 9.21 11.14
C ARG A 414 -8.51 8.34 9.99
N ASN A 415 -9.42 7.60 9.36
CA ASN A 415 -9.15 6.75 8.19
C ASN A 415 -9.61 7.42 6.88
N ASP A 416 -9.20 6.88 5.74
CA ASP A 416 -9.55 7.40 4.41
C ASP A 416 -11.07 7.30 4.14
N ASP A 417 -11.70 6.21 4.59
CA ASP A 417 -13.16 5.97 4.56
C ASP A 417 -13.98 6.90 5.47
N GLN A 418 -13.33 7.87 6.11
CA GLN A 418 -13.87 8.87 7.05
C GLN A 418 -14.17 8.37 8.46
N GLY A 419 -13.97 7.08 8.74
CA GLY A 419 -14.05 6.46 10.07
C GLY A 419 -12.94 6.91 11.01
N THR A 420 -12.89 6.35 12.22
CA THR A 420 -11.90 6.72 13.24
C THR A 420 -11.60 5.57 14.19
N PHE A 421 -10.34 5.18 14.32
CA PHE A 421 -9.80 4.28 15.35
C PHE A 421 -9.14 5.11 16.47
N GLY A 422 -9.83 5.25 17.61
CA GLY A 422 -9.43 6.08 18.74
C GLY A 422 -8.34 5.50 19.65
N LEU A 423 -7.92 6.32 20.62
CA LEU A 423 -6.96 5.91 21.66
C LEU A 423 -7.53 4.89 22.65
N ASP A 424 -8.86 4.79 22.78
CA ASP A 424 -9.52 3.79 23.63
C ASP A 424 -9.66 2.46 22.86
N ASP A 425 -10.07 2.51 21.59
CA ASP A 425 -10.04 1.42 20.61
C ASP A 425 -8.67 0.70 20.61
N ALA A 426 -7.58 1.48 20.63
CA ALA A 426 -6.21 0.98 20.71
C ALA A 426 -5.89 0.24 22.02
N ARG A 427 -6.48 0.65 23.14
CA ARG A 427 -6.31 -0.01 24.46
C ARG A 427 -7.09 -1.31 24.50
N ASP A 428 -8.32 -1.30 24.01
CA ASP A 428 -9.20 -2.46 24.02
C ASP A 428 -8.73 -3.52 23.02
N LEU A 429 -8.25 -3.13 21.83
CA LEU A 429 -7.59 -4.05 20.90
C LEU A 429 -6.32 -4.67 21.49
N VAL A 430 -5.47 -3.90 22.18
CA VAL A 430 -4.27 -4.45 22.85
C VAL A 430 -4.65 -5.38 24.01
N ALA A 431 -5.68 -5.04 24.79
CA ALA A 431 -6.17 -5.89 25.88
C ALA A 431 -6.74 -7.22 25.35
N PHE A 432 -7.58 -7.15 24.30
CA PHE A 432 -8.11 -8.32 23.60
C PHE A 432 -7.00 -9.18 22.99
N ALA A 433 -6.02 -8.56 22.31
CA ALA A 433 -4.92 -9.26 21.65
C ALA A 433 -4.06 -10.04 22.65
N ARG A 434 -3.72 -9.42 23.80
CA ARG A 434 -3.02 -10.10 24.91
C ARG A 434 -3.86 -11.20 25.55
N GLY A 435 -5.16 -11.00 25.70
CA GLY A 435 -6.07 -11.97 26.31
C GLY A 435 -6.27 -13.24 25.49
N ASN A 436 -6.17 -13.16 24.16
CA ASN A 436 -6.38 -14.29 23.24
C ASN A 436 -5.09 -14.90 22.67
N GLY A 437 -3.93 -14.28 22.90
CA GLY A 437 -2.65 -14.76 22.33
C GLY A 437 -2.55 -14.50 20.82
N VAL A 438 -2.98 -13.31 20.37
CA VAL A 438 -2.73 -12.82 19.00
C VAL A 438 -1.21 -12.79 18.72
N GLY A 439 -0.79 -12.97 17.47
CA GLY A 439 0.63 -13.01 17.10
C GLY A 439 1.33 -11.65 17.06
N MET A 440 0.64 -10.61 16.55
CA MET A 440 1.21 -9.27 16.41
C MET A 440 0.15 -8.16 16.56
N VAL A 441 0.51 -7.04 17.18
CA VAL A 441 -0.22 -5.77 17.08
C VAL A 441 0.69 -4.71 16.44
N SER A 442 0.22 -4.10 15.37
CA SER A 442 0.91 -3.07 14.56
C SER A 442 -0.04 -1.90 14.33
N PHE A 443 0.29 -0.97 13.45
CA PHE A 443 -0.61 0.08 12.96
C PHE A 443 -0.05 0.81 11.72
N TRP A 444 -0.94 1.42 10.95
CA TRP A 444 -0.61 2.38 9.88
C TRP A 444 -0.82 3.84 10.35
N GLU A 445 0.23 4.63 10.58
CA GLU A 445 1.66 4.31 10.59
C GLU A 445 2.37 5.21 11.62
N LEU A 446 3.64 4.95 11.89
CA LEU A 446 4.40 5.64 12.93
C LEU A 446 4.59 7.13 12.66
N ASN A 447 4.63 7.56 11.39
CA ASN A 447 4.72 8.99 11.07
C ASN A 447 3.47 9.79 11.50
N ARG A 448 2.32 9.13 11.67
CA ARG A 448 1.03 9.77 11.96
C ARG A 448 0.81 10.05 13.46
N ASP A 449 1.55 9.38 14.34
CA ASP A 449 1.40 9.43 15.81
C ASP A 449 2.02 10.71 16.44
N ARG A 450 1.80 11.86 15.77
CA ARG A 450 2.46 13.16 16.03
C ARG A 450 1.46 14.21 16.52
N ASN A 451 1.08 14.10 17.80
CA ASN A 451 0.23 15.02 18.56
C ASN A 451 -1.16 15.33 17.95
N ALA A 452 -1.99 16.05 18.70
CA ALA A 452 -3.19 16.68 18.18
C ALA A 452 -2.78 17.62 17.03
N CYS A 453 -3.28 17.32 15.84
CA CYS A 453 -2.93 17.96 14.57
C CYS A 453 -4.13 17.84 13.62
N THR A 454 -4.24 18.74 12.63
CA THR A 454 -5.23 18.65 11.56
C THR A 454 -4.53 18.88 10.23
N GLY A 455 -4.63 17.94 9.30
CA GLY A 455 -3.81 17.91 8.09
C GLY A 455 -4.06 16.68 7.24
N ALA A 456 -3.22 16.46 6.22
CA ALA A 456 -3.30 15.26 5.39
C ALA A 456 -3.07 14.00 6.24
N LEU A 457 -3.75 12.89 5.94
CA LEU A 457 -3.77 11.74 6.84
C LEU A 457 -2.37 11.16 7.08
N PHE A 458 -1.49 11.12 6.08
CA PHE A 458 -0.08 10.68 6.26
C PHE A 458 0.75 11.53 7.24
N GLN A 459 0.29 12.74 7.59
CA GLN A 459 0.99 13.64 8.51
C GLN A 459 0.50 13.51 9.95
N CYS A 460 -0.78 13.22 10.17
CA CYS A 460 -1.31 12.98 11.52
C CYS A 460 -2.65 12.23 11.56
N THR A 461 -2.93 11.62 12.71
CA THR A 461 -4.17 10.91 13.06
C THR A 461 -5.44 11.77 13.02
N ASN A 462 -5.33 13.10 12.96
CA ASN A 462 -6.47 14.04 12.96
C ASN A 462 -7.42 13.91 14.17
N ILE A 463 -6.93 13.39 15.31
CA ILE A 463 -7.67 13.32 16.59
C ILE A 463 -6.87 13.96 17.75
N PRO A 464 -7.50 14.26 18.91
CA PRO A 464 -6.77 14.74 20.08
C PRO A 464 -5.88 13.67 20.73
N GLN A 465 -4.56 13.89 20.74
CA GLN A 465 -3.57 13.02 21.39
C GLN A 465 -2.30 13.80 21.78
N GLN A 466 -1.41 13.21 22.59
CA GLN A 466 0.00 13.64 22.72
C GLN A 466 0.87 12.89 21.69
N PRO A 467 2.13 13.30 21.43
CA PRO A 467 3.04 12.54 20.56
C PRO A 467 3.25 11.11 21.09
N LEU A 468 3.26 10.13 20.18
CA LEU A 468 3.57 8.72 20.43
C LEU A 468 2.58 8.00 21.38
N ASP A 469 1.34 8.47 21.52
CA ASP A 469 0.37 7.86 22.45
C ASP A 469 -0.12 6.49 21.96
N PHE A 470 -0.39 6.32 20.67
CA PHE A 470 -0.73 5.00 20.11
C PHE A 470 0.45 4.04 20.23
N SER A 471 1.66 4.52 19.94
CA SER A 471 2.91 3.78 20.10
C SER A 471 3.10 3.27 21.53
N LYS A 472 2.86 4.11 22.55
CA LYS A 472 2.95 3.72 23.97
C LYS A 472 1.92 2.67 24.37
N ILE A 473 0.70 2.77 23.83
CA ILE A 473 -0.39 1.80 24.07
C ILE A 473 -0.01 0.44 23.46
N VAL A 474 0.38 0.43 22.18
CA VAL A 474 0.74 -0.79 21.46
C VAL A 474 2.06 -1.40 21.94
N ALA A 475 3.02 -0.60 22.42
CA ALA A 475 4.20 -1.08 23.15
C ALA A 475 3.86 -1.82 24.46
N GLY A 476 2.61 -1.71 24.94
CA GLY A 476 2.05 -2.50 26.04
C GLY A 476 1.63 -3.92 25.64
N PHE A 477 1.62 -4.28 24.35
CA PHE A 477 1.37 -5.64 23.87
C PHE A 477 2.56 -6.57 24.15
N ALA A 478 3.79 -6.12 23.90
CA ALA A 478 5.03 -6.89 24.04
C ALA A 478 5.61 -6.93 25.48
N ARG A 479 4.77 -6.86 26.53
CA ARG A 479 5.20 -6.69 27.94
C ARG A 479 4.44 -7.55 28.94
#